data_AF-A0A3D5X686-F1
#
_entry.id   AF-A0A3D5X686-F1
#
_cell.length_a   1.000
_cell.length_b   1.000
_cell.length_c   1.000
_cell.angle_alpha   90.00
_cell.angle_beta   90.00
_cell.angle_gamma   90.00
#
_symmetry.space_group_name_H-M   'P 1'
#
loop_
_entity.id
_entity.type
_entity.pdbx_description
1 polymer ?
#
loop_
_entity_poly.entity_id
_entity_poly.type
_entity_poly.pdbx_seq_one_letter_code
_entity_poly.pdbx_strand_id
1 'polypeptide(L)'
;MKSRIEVVEFEEHKKVTFYTLKYQGAETEVDKFFDQFPEGCDYDEDIDIIIKWIDHIGEKGALERYLRPESKRKDKYLGNTFGNM
;
A
#
# COMPACT_ATOMS: atom_id res chain seq x y z
N MET A 1 8.92 3.44 21.62
CA MET A 1 9.29 2.05 21.29
C MET A 1 9.29 1.95 19.77
N LYS A 2 10.42 1.62 19.12
CA LYS A 2 10.44 1.49 17.65
C LYS A 2 9.74 0.18 17.28
N SER A 3 8.55 0.26 16.71
CA SER A 3 7.90 -0.91 16.11
C SER A 3 8.76 -1.40 14.96
N ARG A 4 9.14 -2.68 14.97
CA ARG A 4 9.82 -3.29 13.82
C ARG A 4 8.77 -3.50 12.72
N ILE A 5 9.10 -3.05 11.52
CA ILE A 5 8.28 -3.20 10.33
C ILE A 5 9.04 -4.14 9.42
N GLU A 6 8.35 -5.19 8.96
CA GLU A 6 8.86 -6.17 8.02
C GLU A 6 8.08 -6.00 6.70
N VAL A 7 8.80 -6.03 5.59
CA VAL A 7 8.18 -6.12 4.26
C VAL A 7 8.11 -7.61 3.93
N VAL A 8 6.90 -8.10 3.70
CA VAL A 8 6.63 -9.51 3.42
C VAL A 8 5.95 -9.64 2.08
N GLU A 9 6.18 -10.76 1.39
CA GLU A 9 5.49 -11.07 0.14
C GLU A 9 4.01 -11.31 0.42
N PHE A 10 3.16 -10.65 -0.35
CA PHE A 10 1.71 -10.84 -0.31
C PHE A 10 1.26 -11.79 -1.42
N GLU A 11 1.68 -11.50 -2.66
CA GLU A 11 1.31 -12.31 -3.83
C GLU A 11 2.36 -12.19 -4.94
N GLU A 12 2.66 -13.31 -5.61
CA GLU A 12 3.61 -13.36 -6.72
C GLU A 12 2.88 -13.63 -8.05
N HIS A 13 3.06 -12.73 -9.02
CA HIS A 13 2.61 -12.93 -10.40
C HIS A 13 3.80 -12.98 -11.35
N LYS A 14 3.58 -13.51 -12.56
CA LYS A 14 4.62 -13.66 -13.60
C LYS A 14 5.33 -12.35 -13.98
N LYS A 15 4.72 -11.18 -13.73
CA LYS A 15 5.24 -9.87 -14.13
C LYS A 15 5.49 -8.91 -12.97
N VAL A 16 4.97 -9.20 -11.79
CA VAL A 16 5.05 -8.32 -10.61
C VAL A 16 4.86 -9.15 -9.35
N THR A 17 5.54 -8.73 -8.28
CA THR A 17 5.35 -9.29 -6.94
C THR A 17 4.79 -8.19 -6.05
N PHE A 18 3.69 -8.48 -5.38
CA PHE A 18 3.08 -7.60 -4.39
C PHE A 18 3.69 -7.87 -3.02
N TYR A 19 4.03 -6.79 -2.33
CA TYR A 19 4.55 -6.82 -0.97
C TYR A 19 3.61 -6.06 -0.05
N THR A 20 3.52 -6.52 1.19
CA THR A 20 2.75 -5.88 2.24
C THR A 20 3.64 -5.61 3.45
N LEU A 21 3.21 -4.67 4.29
CA LEU A 21 3.88 -4.36 5.54
C LEU A 21 3.32 -5.24 6.65
N LYS A 22 4.20 -5.69 7.53
CA LYS A 22 3.84 -6.41 8.75
C LYS A 22 4.52 -5.74 9.94
N TYR A 23 3.71 -5.31 10.89
CA TYR A 23 4.21 -4.83 12.17
C TYR A 23 4.42 -6.01 13.12
N GLN A 24 5.49 -5.94 13.92
CA GLN A 24 5.83 -7.01 14.85
C GLN A 24 4.66 -7.39 15.76
N GLY A 25 4.28 -8.67 15.73
CA GLY A 25 3.18 -9.21 16.55
C GLY A 25 1.78 -8.87 16.03
N ALA A 26 1.65 -8.29 14.83
CA ALA A 26 0.38 -8.02 14.19
C ALA A 26 0.22 -8.82 12.87
N GLU A 27 -1.00 -8.87 12.37
CA GLU A 27 -1.32 -9.32 11.01
C GLU A 27 -0.76 -8.36 9.96
N THR A 28 -0.76 -8.79 8.70
CA THR A 28 -0.28 -7.91 7.63
C THR A 28 -1.25 -6.75 7.44
N GLU A 29 -0.75 -5.63 6.93
CA GLU A 29 -1.61 -4.45 6.70
C GLU A 29 -2.68 -4.72 5.63
N VAL A 30 -2.45 -5.67 4.73
CA VAL A 30 -3.44 -6.07 3.72
C VAL A 30 -4.56 -6.87 4.36
N ASP A 31 -4.24 -7.82 5.25
CA ASP A 31 -5.25 -8.59 5.99
C ASP A 31 -6.15 -7.65 6.80
N LYS A 32 -5.54 -6.72 7.54
CA LYS A 32 -6.27 -5.71 8.32
C LYS A 32 -7.15 -4.81 7.46
N PHE A 33 -6.69 -4.47 6.26
CA PHE A 33 -7.46 -3.68 5.33
C PHE A 33 -8.74 -4.42 4.94
N PHE A 34 -8.63 -5.68 4.53
CA PHE A 34 -9.81 -6.47 4.16
C PHE A 34 -10.72 -6.78 5.35
N ASP A 35 -10.18 -6.99 6.56
CA ASP A 35 -10.98 -7.15 7.78
C ASP A 35 -11.76 -5.87 8.14
N GLN A 36 -11.20 -4.69 7.83
CA GLN A 36 -11.87 -3.42 8.06
C GLN A 36 -13.01 -3.15 7.05
N PHE A 37 -12.92 -3.75 5.86
CA PHE A 37 -13.87 -3.57 4.77
C PHE A 37 -14.49 -4.91 4.35
N PRO A 38 -15.37 -5.50 5.20
CA PRO A 38 -16.05 -6.74 4.86
C PRO A 38 -17.07 -6.54 3.72
N GLU A 39 -17.44 -7.65 3.08
CA GLU A 39 -18.45 -7.68 2.02
C GLU A 39 -19.78 -7.07 2.49
N GLY A 40 -20.35 -6.19 1.66
CA GLY A 40 -21.60 -5.50 1.97
C GLY A 40 -21.46 -4.29 2.91
N CYS A 41 -20.25 -3.81 3.17
CA CYS A 41 -20.04 -2.51 3.80
C CYS A 41 -20.42 -1.35 2.85
N ASP A 42 -20.52 -0.13 3.38
CA ASP A 42 -20.87 1.06 2.58
C ASP A 42 -19.87 1.38 1.46
N TYR A 43 -18.69 0.76 1.48
CA TYR A 43 -17.60 0.95 0.52
C TYR A 43 -17.39 -0.25 -0.40
N ASP A 44 -18.30 -1.22 -0.40
CA ASP A 44 -18.16 -2.49 -1.14
C ASP A 44 -17.78 -2.27 -2.61
N GLU A 45 -18.47 -1.37 -3.31
CA GLU A 45 -18.19 -1.04 -4.71
C GLU A 45 -16.78 -0.45 -4.92
N ASP A 46 -16.32 0.41 -4.02
CA ASP A 46 -15.00 1.03 -4.10
C ASP A 46 -13.88 0.01 -3.86
N ILE A 47 -14.08 -0.88 -2.89
CA ILE A 47 -13.16 -1.97 -2.58
C ILE A 47 -13.07 -2.95 -3.75
N ASP A 48 -14.20 -3.26 -4.37
CA ASP A 48 -14.30 -4.08 -5.58
C ASP A 48 -13.46 -3.50 -6.73
N ILE A 49 -13.49 -2.17 -6.89
CA ILE A 49 -12.67 -1.47 -7.89
C ILE A 49 -11.18 -1.60 -7.56
N ILE A 50 -10.80 -1.44 -6.29
CA ILE A 50 -9.40 -1.56 -5.84
C ILE A 50 -8.88 -2.98 -6.12
N ILE A 51 -9.65 -4.02 -5.77
CA ILE A 51 -9.28 -5.43 -6.01
C ILE A 51 -9.09 -5.67 -7.52
N LYS A 52 -10.03 -5.21 -8.36
CA LYS A 52 -9.92 -5.33 -9.83
C LYS A 52 -8.65 -4.67 -10.38
N TRP A 53 -8.23 -3.55 -9.79
CA TRP A 53 -6.96 -2.90 -10.17
C TRP A 53 -5.73 -3.68 -9.74
N ILE A 54 -5.72 -4.25 -8.53
CA ILE A 54 -4.64 -5.11 -8.04
C ILE A 54 -4.48 -6.31 -8.97
N ASP A 55 -5.57 -7.01 -9.29
CA ASP A 55 -5.57 -8.14 -10.22
C ASP A 55 -5.05 -7.73 -11.61
N HIS A 56 -5.54 -6.61 -12.13
CA HIS A 56 -5.11 -6.11 -13.44
C HIS A 56 -3.60 -5.83 -13.48
N ILE A 57 -3.05 -5.26 -12.40
CA ILE A 57 -1.60 -5.02 -12.27
C ILE A 57 -0.86 -6.35 -12.16
N GLY A 58 -1.38 -7.33 -11.41
CA GLY A 58 -0.83 -8.69 -11.31
C GLY A 58 -0.67 -9.34 -12.69
N GLU A 59 -1.71 -9.28 -13.52
CA GLU A 59 -1.72 -9.89 -14.86
C GLU A 59 -0.88 -9.13 -15.90
N LYS A 60 -0.98 -7.81 -15.91
CA LYS A 60 -0.39 -6.98 -16.97
C LYS A 60 1.00 -6.46 -16.61
N GLY A 61 1.35 -6.47 -15.34
CA GLY A 61 2.52 -5.81 -14.77
C GLY A 61 2.24 -4.35 -14.41
N ALA A 62 3.08 -3.78 -13.56
CA ALA A 62 2.99 -2.36 -13.19
C ALA A 62 3.52 -1.47 -14.32
N LEU A 63 2.64 -1.10 -15.26
CA LEU A 63 2.99 -0.09 -16.26
C LEU A 63 3.20 1.26 -15.58
N GLU A 64 4.18 2.05 -16.02
CA GLU A 64 4.54 3.34 -15.41
C GLU A 64 3.36 4.32 -15.28
N ARG A 65 2.32 4.18 -16.11
CA ARG A 65 1.08 4.97 -16.03
C ARG A 65 0.18 4.61 -14.83
N TYR A 66 0.31 3.42 -14.28
CA TYR A 66 -0.44 2.93 -13.13
C TYR A 66 0.30 3.22 -11.82
N LEU A 67 1.61 3.45 -11.91
CA LEU A 67 2.38 3.98 -10.80
C LEU A 67 2.22 5.50 -10.82
N ARG A 68 1.80 6.09 -9.68
CA ARG A 68 2.03 7.52 -9.50
C ARG A 68 3.54 7.71 -9.61
N PRO A 69 4.06 8.55 -10.53
CA PRO A 69 5.49 8.81 -10.54
C PRO A 69 5.86 9.29 -9.15
N GLU A 70 6.70 8.53 -8.45
CA GLU A 70 7.23 8.96 -7.15
C GLU A 70 7.76 10.37 -7.35
N SER A 71 7.24 11.30 -6.57
CA SER A 71 7.63 12.70 -6.53
C SER A 71 9.13 12.84 -6.83
N LYS A 72 9.49 13.61 -7.87
CA LYS A 72 10.88 13.84 -8.29
C LYS A 72 11.72 14.44 -7.15
N ARG A 73 12.25 13.68 -6.18
CA ARG A 73 13.22 14.07 -5.12
C ARG A 73 13.15 15.53 -4.59
N LYS A 74 12.00 16.18 -4.66
CA LYS A 74 11.78 17.61 -4.36
C LYS A 74 10.45 17.83 -3.66
N ASP A 75 9.94 16.82 -2.96
CA ASP A 75 9.10 17.09 -1.80
C ASP A 75 10.02 17.67 -0.73
N LYS A 76 10.14 19.00 -0.82
CA LYS A 76 10.81 19.85 0.15
C LYS A 76 10.09 19.63 1.48
N TYR A 77 10.79 19.02 2.44
CA TYR A 77 10.39 18.94 3.85
C TYR A 77 9.77 20.27 4.31
N LEU A 78 8.44 20.34 4.35
CA LEU A 78 7.70 21.34 5.12
C LEU A 78 7.47 20.75 6.50
N GLY A 79 8.50 20.83 7.33
CA GLY A 79 8.50 20.28 8.68
C GLY A 79 9.75 20.67 9.44
N ASN A 80 9.88 21.97 9.75
CA ASN A 80 10.58 22.49 10.92
C ASN A 80 10.19 23.97 11.13
N THR A 81 8.95 24.19 11.54
CA THR A 81 8.64 25.24 12.52
C THR A 81 9.08 24.72 13.88
N PHE A 82 10.09 25.35 14.50
CA PHE A 82 10.57 25.37 15.90
C PHE A 82 12.09 25.66 15.80
N GLY A 83 12.59 26.89 15.85
CA GLY A 83 12.63 27.74 17.03
C GLY A 83 13.92 27.50 17.82
N ASN A 84 14.99 28.26 17.57
CA ASN A 84 15.78 29.00 18.58
C ASN A 84 17.13 29.54 18.04
N MET A 85 17.37 30.79 18.44
CA MET A 85 18.62 31.57 18.48
C MET A 85 19.20 32.08 17.17
#